data_AF-A0A949B3Z9-F1
#
_entry.id   AF-A0A949B3Z9-F1
#
_cell.length_a   1.000
_cell.length_b   1.000
_cell.length_c   1.000
_cell.angle_alpha   90.00
_cell.angle_beta   90.00
_cell.angle_gamma   90.00
#
_symmetry.space_group_name_H-M   'P 1'
#
loop_
_entity.id
_entity.type
_entity.pdbx_description
1 polymer ?
#
loop_
_entity_poly.entity_id
_entity_poly.type
_entity_poly.pdbx_seq_one_letter_code
_entity_poly.pdbx_strand_id
1 'polypeptide(L)' 'MSGFRQHNKGGALNLELIECTRQPGRLRISKQACALRYLRAHGRNTEMYGKGGVALEFSFTVCRNCPQGHRYAEELKKC' A
#
# COMPACT_ATOMS: atom_id res chain seq x y z
N MET A 1 -9.76 35.22 -0.90
CA MET A 1 -8.89 34.39 -0.04
C MET A 1 -9.72 33.21 0.42
N SER A 2 -9.50 31.94 0.10
CA SER A 2 -8.48 31.25 -0.68
C SER A 2 -9.17 30.02 -1.27
N GLY A 3 -9.00 29.80 -2.58
CA GLY A 3 -9.58 28.66 -3.28
C GLY A 3 -8.89 27.36 -2.86
N PHE A 4 -9.68 26.37 -2.47
CA PHE A 4 -9.20 25.01 -2.29
C PHE A 4 -8.83 24.43 -3.65
N ARG A 5 -7.54 24.49 -3.99
CA ARG A 5 -6.96 23.73 -5.11
C ARG A 5 -7.04 22.25 -4.79
N GLN A 6 -8.14 21.62 -5.20
CA GLN A 6 -8.18 20.18 -5.38
C GLN A 6 -7.22 19.84 -6.52
N HIS A 7 -6.00 19.42 -6.18
CA HIS A 7 -5.09 18.81 -7.12
C HIS A 7 -5.63 17.44 -7.52
N ASN A 8 -6.63 17.42 -8.40
CA ASN A 8 -7.07 16.23 -9.08
C ASN A 8 -6.12 15.96 -10.26
N LYS A 9 -4.88 15.57 -9.94
CA LYS A 9 -3.94 15.01 -10.92
C LYS A 9 -3.85 13.51 -10.70
N GLY A 10 -4.75 12.81 -11.37
CA GLY A 10 -4.72 11.37 -11.51
C GLY A 10 -5.68 11.01 -12.61
N GLY A 11 -5.25 11.18 -13.86
CA GLY A 11 -5.94 10.55 -14.99
C GLY A 11 -6.18 9.09 -14.62
N ALA A 12 -7.35 8.58 -14.97
CA ALA A 12 -7.74 7.19 -14.75
C ALA A 12 -6.77 6.26 -15.49
N LEU A 13 -5.57 6.06 -14.93
CA LEU A 13 -4.75 4.91 -15.21
C LEU A 13 -5.64 3.74 -14.83
N ASN A 14 -5.87 2.83 -15.77
CA ASN A 14 -6.49 1.53 -15.53
C ASN A 14 -5.63 0.79 -14.48
N LEU A 15 -5.78 1.16 -13.21
CA LEU A 15 -5.11 0.57 -12.07
C LEU A 15 -5.80 -0.76 -11.87
N GLU A 16 -5.23 -1.80 -12.47
CA GLU A 16 -5.64 -3.18 -12.27
C GLU A 16 -5.65 -3.47 -10.75
N LEU A 17 -6.86 -3.57 -10.19
CA LEU A 17 -7.06 -3.90 -8.79
C LEU A 17 -7.06 -5.41 -8.64
N ILE A 18 -6.17 -5.90 -7.79
CA ILE A 18 -6.13 -7.30 -7.35
C ILE A 18 -6.89 -7.44 -6.04
N GLU A 19 -7.43 -8.63 -5.80
CA GLU A 19 -7.99 -8.99 -4.50
C GLU A 19 -6.87 -9.53 -3.59
N CYS A 20 -6.70 -8.93 -2.41
CA CYS A 20 -5.79 -9.41 -1.40
C CYS A 20 -6.50 -10.39 -0.47
N THR A 21 -6.20 -11.68 -0.62
CA THR A 21 -6.76 -12.75 0.22
C THR A 21 -6.14 -12.82 1.62
N ARG A 22 -5.05 -12.07 1.84
CA ARG A 22 -4.34 -12.00 3.13
C ARG A 22 -4.92 -10.95 4.09
N GLN A 23 -5.71 -10.00 3.59
CA GLN A 23 -6.33 -8.96 4.42
C GLN A 23 -7.81 -9.28 4.65
N PRO A 24 -8.34 -9.03 5.85
CA PRO A 24 -9.76 -9.23 6.12
C PRO A 24 -10.62 -8.36 5.20
N GLY A 25 -11.78 -8.88 4.80
CA GLY A 25 -12.72 -8.16 3.94
C GLY A 25 -12.35 -8.14 2.45
N ARG A 26 -11.45 -9.03 1.98
CA ARG A 26 -11.08 -9.16 0.55
C ARG A 26 -10.67 -7.82 -0.06
N LEU A 27 -9.70 -7.18 0.59
CA LEU A 27 -9.25 -5.84 0.21
C LEU A 27 -8.85 -5.79 -1.27
N ARG A 28 -9.50 -4.91 -2.05
CA ARG A 28 -9.11 -4.62 -3.43
C ARG A 28 -8.05 -3.52 -3.44
N ILE A 29 -6.90 -3.81 -4.03
CA ILE A 29 -5.72 -2.94 -4.01
C ILE A 29 -4.95 -3.06 -5.32
N SER A 30 -4.25 -2.02 -5.75
CA SER A 30 -3.39 -2.12 -6.93
C SER A 30 -2.13 -2.95 -6.64
N LYS A 31 -1.51 -3.51 -7.68
CA LYS A 31 -0.20 -4.21 -7.56
C LYS A 31 0.86 -3.31 -6.91
N GLN A 32 0.91 -2.04 -7.33
CA GLN A 32 1.81 -1.04 -6.75
C GLN A 32 1.55 -0.80 -5.26
N ALA A 33 0.29 -0.65 -4.84
CA ALA A 33 -0.02 -0.45 -3.44
C ALA A 33 0.25 -1.72 -2.60
N CYS A 34 0.07 -2.92 -3.16
CA CYS A 34 0.49 -4.17 -2.53
C CYS A 34 2.02 -4.24 -2.32
N ALA A 35 2.81 -3.89 -3.35
CA ALA A 35 4.26 -3.78 -3.28
C ALA A 35 4.72 -2.80 -2.19
N LEU A 36 4.12 -1.62 -2.13
CA LEU A 36 4.44 -0.61 -1.13
C LEU A 36 4.13 -1.08 0.29
N ARG A 37 3.02 -1.82 0.49
CA ARG A 37 2.70 -2.42 1.80
C ARG A 37 3.74 -3.46 2.22
N TYR A 38 4.22 -4.29 1.30
CA TYR A 38 5.31 -5.23 1.55
C TYR A 38 6.60 -4.50 1.94
N LEU A 39 7.02 -3.52 1.13
CA LEU A 39 8.23 -2.74 1.40
C LEU A 39 8.15 -1.99 2.74
N ARG A 40 6.99 -1.41 3.07
CA ARG A 40 6.75 -0.77 4.38
C ARG A 40 6.81 -1.75 5.55
N ALA A 41 6.34 -2.99 5.37
CA ALA A 41 6.45 -4.02 6.40
C ALA A 41 7.90 -4.43 6.69
N HIS A 42 8.81 -4.26 5.71
CA HIS A 42 10.25 -4.48 5.85
C HIS A 42 11.04 -3.21 6.22
N GLY A 43 10.53 -2.03 5.90
CA GLY A 43 11.13 -0.75 6.25
C GLY A 43 10.91 -0.43 7.73
N ARG A 44 11.96 -0.04 8.43
CA ARG A 44 11.91 0.54 9.79
C ARG A 44 11.34 1.97 9.79
N ASN A 45 10.35 2.28 8.97
CA ASN A 45 9.78 3.62 8.89
C ASN A 45 8.66 3.79 9.92
N THR A 46 9.08 3.91 11.17
CA THR A 46 8.29 4.24 12.37
C THR A 46 7.76 5.69 12.39
N GLU A 47 7.98 6.47 11.33
CA GLU A 47 7.69 7.91 11.34
C GLU A 47 6.21 8.28 11.10
N MET A 48 5.31 7.30 10.92
CA MET A 48 3.88 7.54 10.65
C MET A 48 2.94 7.07 11.77
N TYR A 49 3.43 6.90 12.99
CA TYR A 49 2.57 6.58 14.12
C TYR A 49 1.96 7.84 14.75
N GLY A 50 1.00 8.43 14.03
CA GLY A 50 -0.08 9.19 14.67
C GLY A 50 -1.05 8.25 15.41
N LYS A 51 -1.99 8.82 16.20
CA LYS A 51 -3.05 8.09 16.92
C LYS A 51 -3.81 7.16 15.95
N GLY A 52 -3.45 5.87 15.92
CA GLY A 52 -3.87 4.88 14.92
C GLY A 52 -2.80 3.82 14.57
N GLY A 53 -1.58 3.99 15.09
CA GLY A 53 -0.42 3.17 14.73
C GLY A 53 -0.52 1.67 14.97
N VAL A 54 -1.21 1.23 16.03
CA VAL A 54 -1.31 -0.20 16.37
C VAL A 54 -2.07 -1.00 15.31
N ALA A 55 -3.14 -0.42 14.73
CA ALA A 55 -3.92 -1.09 13.69
C ALA A 55 -3.16 -1.19 12.36
N LEU A 56 -2.36 -0.16 12.03
CA LEU A 56 -1.51 -0.16 10.85
C LEU A 56 -0.36 -1.17 10.98
N GLU A 57 0.27 -1.24 12.15
CA GLU A 57 1.35 -2.20 12.43
C GLU A 57 0.87 -3.65 12.24
N PHE A 58 -0.28 -4.01 12.84
CA PHE A 58 -0.84 -5.35 12.68
C PHE A 58 -1.14 -5.67 11.21
N SER A 59 -1.71 -4.70 10.48
CA SER A 59 -2.05 -4.87 9.06
C SER A 59 -0.82 -5.08 8.17
N PHE A 60 0.35 -4.54 8.55
CA PHE A 60 1.60 -4.72 7.80
C PHE A 60 2.35 -5.99 8.17
N THR A 61 2.21 -6.53 9.39
CA THR A 61 2.81 -7.81 9.78
C THR A 61 2.46 -8.92 8.81
N VAL A 62 1.19 -8.97 8.37
CA VAL A 62 0.70 -9.94 7.39
C VAL A 62 1.37 -9.75 6.01
N CYS A 63 1.72 -8.51 5.67
CA CYS A 63 2.38 -8.18 4.42
C CYS A 63 3.88 -8.47 4.42
N ARG A 64 4.53 -8.59 5.59
CA ARG A 64 5.99 -8.85 5.70
C ARG A 64 6.41 -10.16 5.04
N ASN A 65 5.62 -11.21 5.15
CA ASN A 65 5.94 -12.52 4.53
C ASN A 65 5.03 -12.83 3.34
N CYS A 66 4.49 -11.80 2.67
CA CYS A 66 3.55 -11.99 1.57
C CYS A 66 4.30 -12.25 0.25
N PRO A 67 4.15 -13.44 -0.38
CA PRO A 67 4.84 -13.76 -1.63
C PRO A 67 4.38 -12.89 -2.80
N GLN A 68 3.09 -12.52 -2.85
CA GLN A 68 2.57 -11.58 -3.83
C GLN A 68 3.19 -10.19 -3.64
N GLY A 69 3.27 -9.73 -2.39
CA GLY A 69 3.88 -8.45 -2.04
C GLY A 69 5.34 -8.38 -2.45
N HIS A 70 6.12 -9.44 -2.19
CA HIS A 70 7.52 -9.54 -2.63
C HIS A 70 7.64 -9.47 -4.15
N ARG A 71 6.86 -10.28 -4.88
CA ARG A 71 6.87 -10.29 -6.34
C ARG A 71 6.56 -8.91 -6.92
N TYR A 72 5.50 -8.24 -6.45
CA TYR A 72 5.16 -6.90 -6.94
C TYR A 72 6.19 -5.85 -6.52
N ALA A 73 6.85 -6.00 -5.38
CA ALA A 73 7.95 -5.12 -4.99
C ALA A 73 9.16 -5.26 -5.93
N GLU A 74 9.49 -6.48 -6.34
CA GLU A 74 10.54 -6.72 -7.33
C GLU A 74 10.15 -6.22 -8.74
N GLU A 75 8.87 -6.33 -9.13
CA GLU A 75 8.36 -5.71 -10.36
C GLU A 75 8.44 -4.17 -10.28
N LEU A 76 8.10 -3.57 -9.14
CA LEU A 76 8.11 -2.12 -8.93
C LEU A 76 9.53 -1.53 -9.01
N LYS A 77 10.56 -2.24 -8.56
CA LYS A 77 11.97 -1.81 -8.65
C LYS A 77 12.52 -1.79 -10.08
N LYS A 78 11.85 -2.45 -11.02
CA LYS A 78 12.27 -2.56 -12.43
C LYS A 78 11.66 -1.48 -13.33
N CYS A 79 10.71 -0.71 -12.82
CA CYS A 79 10.17 0.50 -13.47
C CYS A 79 10.95 1.74 -13.04
#